data_AF-A0A7U9SUA6-F1
#
_entry.id   AF-A0A7U9SUA6-F1
#
_cell.length_a   1.000
_cell.length_b   1.000
_cell.length_c   1.000
_cell.angle_alpha   90.00
_cell.angle_beta   90.00
_cell.angle_gamma   90.00
#
_symmetry.space_group_name_H-M   'P 1'
#
loop_
_entity.id
_entity.type
_entity.pdbx_description
1 polymer ?
#
loop_
_entity_poly.entity_id
_entity_poly.type
_entity_poly.pdbx_seq_one_letter_code
_entity_poly.pdbx_strand_id
1 'polypeptide(L)' 'MTGYRKVFLDTAPIIYFLDNDVNFGEKAKSILEEILGNGKGLATSVITCMEGVSL' A
#
# COMPACT_ATOMS: atom_id res chain seq x y z
N MET A 1 11.71 -21.35 10.37
CA MET A 1 11.97 -19.91 10.25
C MET A 1 10.88 -19.33 9.37
N THR A 2 9.83 -18.77 9.96
CA THR A 2 8.60 -18.43 9.21
C THR A 2 8.90 -17.31 8.21
N GLY A 3 8.96 -17.64 6.92
CA GLY A 3 9.28 -16.74 5.81
C GLY A 3 8.18 -15.74 5.49
N TYR A 4 7.72 -14.99 6.48
CA TYR A 4 6.72 -13.93 6.27
C TYR A 4 7.36 -12.78 5.48
N ARG A 5 7.16 -12.84 4.16
CA ARG A 5 7.58 -11.84 3.18
C ARG A 5 6.42 -10.94 2.76
N LYS A 6 5.43 -10.73 3.63
CA LYS A 6 4.25 -9.91 3.33
C LYS A 6 4.26 -8.62 4.15
N VAL A 7 3.98 -7.50 3.49
CA VAL A 7 3.72 -6.21 4.14
C VAL A 7 2.21 -5.99 4.11
N PHE A 8 1.64 -5.68 5.28
CA PHE A 8 0.25 -5.30 5.37
C PHE A 8 0.12 -3.81 5.07
N LEU A 9 -0.72 -3.46 4.09
CA LEU A 9 -1.01 -2.08 3.71
C LEU A 9 -2.25 -1.58 4.42
N ASP A 10 -2.10 -0.43 5.03
CA ASP A 10 -3.19 0.38 5.57
C ASP A 10 -3.86 1.23 4.48
N THR A 11 -4.99 1.85 4.80
CA THR A 11 -5.80 2.62 3.86
C THR A 11 -5.09 3.89 3.38
N ALA A 12 -4.40 4.61 4.26
CA ALA A 12 -3.82 5.91 3.92
C ALA A 12 -2.73 5.85 2.82
N PRO A 13 -1.73 4.95 2.85
CA PRO A 13 -0.76 4.81 1.76
C PRO A 13 -1.42 4.46 0.41
N ILE A 14 -2.51 3.71 0.42
CA ILE A 14 -3.25 3.35 -0.79
C ILE A 14 -3.97 4.59 -1.34
N ILE A 15 -4.70 5.33 -0.51
CA ILE A 15 -5.40 6.55 -0.92
C ILE A 15 -4.42 7.60 -1.44
N TYR A 16 -3.35 7.90 -0.71
CA TYR A 16 -2.38 8.91 -1.14
C TYR A 16 -1.73 8.55 -2.48
N PHE A 17 -1.48 7.27 -2.70
CA PHE A 17 -0.96 6.79 -3.99
C PHE A 17 -2.01 6.93 -5.11
N LEU A 18 -3.25 6.50 -4.89
CA LEU A 18 -4.31 6.52 -5.90
C LEU A 18 -4.77 7.94 -6.26
N ASP A 19 -4.91 8.81 -5.26
CA ASP A 19 -5.33 10.21 -5.43
C ASP A 19 -4.19 11.11 -5.89
N ASN A 20 -2.97 10.56 -6.01
CA ASN A 20 -1.76 11.31 -6.28
C ASN A 20 -1.63 12.54 -5.37
N ASP A 21 -1.78 12.31 -4.05
CA ASP A 21 -1.79 13.36 -3.05
C ASP A 21 -0.53 14.24 -3.17
N VAL A 22 -0.72 15.56 -3.16
CA VAL A 22 0.36 16.53 -3.43
C VAL A 22 1.50 16.49 -2.42
N ASN A 23 1.25 15.99 -1.21
CA ASN A 23 2.23 15.90 -0.13
C ASN A 23 2.80 14.49 0.03
N PHE A 24 1.97 13.47 -0.21
CA PHE A 24 2.29 12.09 0.17
C PHE A 24 2.27 11.08 -0.98
N GLY A 25 1.76 11.42 -2.16
CA GLY A 25 1.63 10.50 -3.30
C GLY A 25 2.96 9.92 -3.76
N GLU A 26 3.97 10.76 -3.99
CA GLU A 26 5.31 10.31 -4.41
C GLU A 26 6.01 9.47 -3.31
N LYS A 27 5.77 9.80 -2.04
CA LYS A 27 6.31 9.04 -0.92
C LYS A 27 5.65 7.66 -0.82
N ALA A 28 4.32 7.60 -0.97
CA ALA A 28 3.57 6.36 -0.98
C ALA A 28 4.02 5.46 -2.15
N LYS A 29 4.15 6.03 -3.35
CA LYS A 29 4.67 5.35 -4.53
C LYS A 29 6.06 4.75 -4.29
N SER A 30 7.01 5.56 -3.80
CA SER A 30 8.38 5.11 -3.56
C SER A 30 8.46 3.93 -2.58
N ILE A 31 7.64 3.96 -1.52
CA ILE A 31 7.55 2.87 -0.54
C ILE A 31 6.96 1.60 -1.19
N LEU A 32 5.89 1.74 -1.99
CA LEU A 32 5.27 0.60 -2.68
C LEU A 32 6.24 -0.04 -3.69
N GLU A 33 6.97 0.77 -4.47
CA GLU A 33 7.99 0.31 -5.41
C GLU A 33 9.15 -0.41 -4.69
N GLU A 34 9.63 0.10 -3.56
CA GLU A 34 10.66 -0.57 -2.76
C GLU A 34 10.20 -1.94 -2.25
N ILE A 35 8.96 -2.04 -1.74
CA ILE A 35 8.42 -3.29 -1.22
C ILE A 35 8.30 -4.33 -2.34
N LEU A 36 7.76 -3.93 -3.50
CA LEU A 36 7.62 -4.80 -4.68
C LEU A 36 8.98 -5.20 -5.26
N GLY A 37 9.92 -4.26 -5.36
CA GLY A 37 11.29 -4.49 -5.84
C GLY A 37 12.09 -5.46 -4.98
N ASN A 38 11.80 -5.51 -3.67
CA ASN A 38 12.35 -6.48 -2.73
C ASN A 38 11.67 -7.87 -2.78
N GLY A 39 10.72 -8.09 -3.69
CA GLY A 39 9.98 -9.34 -3.82
C GLY A 39 9.11 -9.67 -2.60
N LYS A 40 8.69 -8.64 -1.85
CA LYS A 40 7.74 -8.78 -0.75
C LYS A 40 6.33 -8.69 -1.32
N GLY A 41 5.44 -9.58 -0.87
CA GLY A 41 4.03 -9.51 -1.19
C GLY A 41 3.35 -8.37 -0.43
N LEU A 42 2.34 -7.77 -1.03
CA LEU A 42 1.45 -6.83 -0.36
C LEU A 42 0.17 -7.57 0.03
N ALA A 43 -0.36 -7.26 1.21
CA ALA A 43 -1.66 -7.73 1.66
C ALA A 43 -2.41 -6.55 2.27
N THR A 44 -3.72 -6.53 2.16
CA THR A 44 -4.56 -5.56 2.88
C THR A 44 -5.87 -6.24 3.28
N SER A 45 -6.68 -5.58 4.09
CA SER A 45 -8.00 -6.09 4.45
C SER A 45 -9.06 -5.67 3.42
N VAL A 46 -10.14 -6.44 3.35
CA VAL A 46 -11.32 -6.05 2.56
C VAL A 46 -11.92 -4.73 3.07
N ILE A 47 -11.82 -4.46 4.38
CA ILE A 47 -12.30 -3.21 5.00
C ILE A 47 -11.53 -2.01 4.43
N THR A 48 -10.20 -2.11 4.37
CA THR A 48 -9.32 -1.09 3.76
C THR A 48 -9.69 -0.83 2.29
N CYS A 49 -10.02 -1.88 1.54
CA CYS A 49 -10.53 -1.71 0.17
C CYS A 49 -11.85 -0.93 0.16
N MET A 50 -12.78 -1.19 1.08
CA MET A 50 -14.06 -0.47 1.14
C MET A 50 -13.91 0.99 1.59
N GLU A 51 -12.91 1.32 2.40
CA GLU A 51 -12.65 2.69 2.85
C GLU A 51 -12.09 3.58 1.73
N GLY A 52 -11.11 3.07 0.96
CA GLY A 52 -10.49 3.81 -0.14
C GLY A 52 -11.22 3.69 -1.48
N VAL A 53 -11.95 2.58 -1.68
CA VAL A 53 -12.78 2.33 -2.87
C VAL A 53 -14.24 2.39 -2.41
N SER A 54 -14.74 3.61 -2.21
CA SER A 54 -16.18 3.84 -2.20
C SER A 54 -16.70 3.61 -3.62
N LEU A 55 -17.06 2.36 -3.94
CA LEU A 55 -17.88 1.99 -5.10
C LEU A 55 -19.32 2.46 -4.91
#